data_AF-A0A7C4G892-F1
#
_entry.id   AF-A0A7C4G892-F1
#
_cell.length_a   1.000
_cell.length_b   1.000
_cell.length_c   1.000
_cell.angle_alpha   90.00
_cell.angle_beta   90.00
_cell.angle_gamma   90.00
#
_symmetry.space_group_name_H-M   'P 1'
#
loop_
_entity.id
_entity.type
_entity.pdbx_description
1 polymer ?
#
loop_
_entity_poly.entity_id
_entity_poly.type
_entity_poly.pdbx_seq_one_letter_code
_entity_poly.pdbx_strand_id
1 'polypeptide(L)'
;MQKRLFQFSLAIFTTLLIGGFLYQLPPIQDRLAWRVHELTVFAKGLISPPEKIAFVPAQQQIEAIVSATLQAVQTATTTPTATATLPVPDTPQPTATPTLTPTPLPVKMALQGVRYMDQHGLWNYCAPANLAMALSYWGWQGDRLDTGKWLKPYDKDKNVMPYEMAAYVNETTDLKAIVRVGGNLELVKKLVANGFPVLAEKGTWIRDFTGVVSWMGHYAVITGYDDSSQELITQDSYFTPDYLVPYEKFLREWRSFNYTYVLIYSADKEAQLQSLLGEEWDATTNLLNAAQLASNEIVALDGVDQFFAWFNRGTNLKELQDYGGAALAYDEAFTIYNTLPEDRAVRPYRILWYQTGPYFAYFYVGRYYDVLNLATTAINAALDEPAIEESFYWRGMAKKALGDTSGAIADFKLALKYHPDFEPALVQLNELGVTP
;
A
#
# COMPACT_ATOMS: atom_id res chain seq x y z
N MET A 1 -43.15 1.94 -37.70
CA MET A 1 -41.90 1.89 -36.89
C MET A 1 -42.17 1.79 -35.39
N GLN A 2 -43.00 2.67 -34.81
CA GLN A 2 -43.26 2.71 -33.35
C GLN A 2 -43.81 1.40 -32.74
N LYS A 3 -44.74 0.70 -33.40
CA LYS A 3 -45.30 -0.58 -32.88
C LYS A 3 -44.26 -1.71 -32.76
N ARG A 4 -43.31 -1.76 -33.71
CA ARG A 4 -42.20 -2.74 -33.68
C ARG A 4 -41.17 -2.37 -32.61
N LEU A 5 -40.88 -1.08 -32.42
CA LEU A 5 -40.04 -0.61 -31.33
C LEU A 5 -40.66 -0.97 -29.95
N PHE A 6 -41.96 -0.74 -29.78
CA PHE A 6 -42.67 -1.06 -28.53
C PHE A 6 -42.66 -2.56 -28.23
N GLN A 7 -42.96 -3.41 -29.23
CA GLN A 7 -42.91 -4.86 -29.07
C GLN A 7 -41.49 -5.36 -28.73
N PHE A 8 -40.46 -4.75 -29.34
CA PHE A 8 -39.07 -5.06 -29.06
C PHE A 8 -38.66 -4.66 -27.63
N SER A 9 -39.01 -3.45 -27.18
CA SER A 9 -38.78 -3.00 -25.81
C SER A 9 -39.52 -3.87 -24.78
N LEU A 10 -40.75 -4.27 -25.07
CA LEU A 10 -41.53 -5.15 -24.20
C LEU A 10 -40.92 -6.55 -24.10
N ALA A 11 -40.42 -7.09 -25.22
CA ALA A 11 -39.73 -8.37 -25.24
C ALA A 11 -38.42 -8.33 -24.42
N ILE A 12 -37.62 -7.26 -24.57
CA ILE A 12 -36.43 -7.04 -23.74
C ILE A 12 -36.79 -6.97 -22.26
N PHE A 13 -37.79 -6.16 -21.90
CA PHE A 13 -38.22 -6.00 -20.52
C PHE A 13 -38.72 -7.31 -19.90
N THR A 14 -39.53 -8.07 -20.64
CA THR A 14 -40.02 -9.38 -20.22
C THR A 14 -38.87 -10.38 -20.04
N THR A 15 -37.89 -10.36 -20.94
CA THR A 15 -36.70 -11.24 -20.87
C THR A 15 -35.84 -10.88 -19.66
N LEU A 16 -35.63 -9.59 -19.37
CA LEU A 16 -34.90 -9.14 -18.18
C LEU A 16 -35.63 -9.52 -16.89
N LEU A 17 -36.97 -9.42 -16.85
CA LEU A 17 -37.77 -9.85 -15.71
C LEU A 17 -37.67 -11.37 -15.48
N ILE A 18 -37.81 -12.18 -16.53
CA ILE A 18 -37.66 -13.63 -16.43
C ILE A 18 -36.23 -13.98 -15.99
N GLY A 19 -35.22 -13.32 -16.58
CA GLY A 19 -33.82 -13.50 -16.19
C GLY A 19 -33.57 -13.14 -14.73
N GLY A 20 -34.15 -12.04 -14.24
CA GLY A 20 -34.08 -11.64 -12.83
C GLY A 20 -34.75 -12.64 -11.90
N PHE A 21 -35.89 -13.19 -12.27
CA PHE A 21 -36.56 -14.25 -11.50
C PHE A 21 -35.76 -15.55 -11.48
N LEU A 22 -35.23 -15.99 -12.62
CA LEU A 22 -34.38 -17.17 -12.71
C LEU A 22 -33.08 -16.99 -11.91
N TYR A 23 -32.51 -15.79 -11.86
CA TYR A 23 -31.31 -15.51 -11.08
C TYR A 23 -31.50 -15.69 -9.56
N GLN A 24 -32.74 -15.58 -9.05
CA GLN A 24 -33.03 -15.84 -7.62
C GLN A 24 -32.98 -17.33 -7.27
N LEU A 25 -32.85 -18.23 -8.26
CA LEU A 25 -32.69 -19.66 -8.00
C LEU A 25 -31.24 -19.95 -7.59
N PRO A 26 -30.99 -20.58 -6.43
CA PRO A 26 -29.63 -20.82 -5.92
C PRO A 26 -28.68 -21.48 -6.94
N PRO A 27 -29.08 -22.52 -7.71
CA PRO A 27 -28.17 -23.14 -8.69
C PRO A 27 -27.73 -22.21 -9.83
N ILE A 28 -28.52 -21.17 -10.13
CA ILE A 28 -28.21 -20.17 -11.14
C ILE A 28 -27.34 -19.07 -10.52
N GLN A 29 -27.69 -18.62 -9.32
CA GLN A 29 -26.91 -17.65 -8.56
C GLN A 29 -25.48 -18.15 -8.31
N ASP A 30 -25.30 -19.37 -7.82
CA ASP A 30 -23.98 -19.95 -7.53
C ASP A 30 -23.06 -19.99 -8.77
N ARG A 31 -23.65 -20.13 -9.97
CA ARG A 31 -22.91 -20.23 -11.23
C ARG A 31 -22.69 -18.88 -11.92
N LEU A 32 -23.57 -17.91 -11.70
CA LEU A 32 -23.59 -16.63 -12.42
C LEU A 32 -23.27 -15.42 -11.55
N ALA A 33 -23.29 -15.53 -10.22
CA ALA A 33 -23.09 -14.40 -9.32
C ALA A 33 -21.78 -13.66 -9.59
N TRP A 34 -20.69 -14.39 -9.85
CA TRP A 34 -19.40 -13.80 -10.20
C TRP A 34 -19.44 -13.02 -11.53
N ARG A 35 -20.16 -13.50 -12.55
CA ARG A 35 -20.36 -12.78 -13.83
C ARG A 35 -21.21 -11.53 -13.65
N VAL A 36 -22.28 -11.62 -12.87
CA VAL A 36 -23.14 -10.48 -12.54
C VAL A 36 -22.34 -9.44 -11.75
N HIS A 37 -21.48 -9.88 -10.83
CA HIS A 37 -20.56 -9.03 -10.09
C HIS A 37 -19.57 -8.32 -11.02
N GLU A 38 -18.87 -9.05 -11.90
CA GLU A 38 -17.96 -8.47 -12.91
C GLU A 38 -18.66 -7.39 -13.75
N LEU A 39 -19.86 -7.69 -14.26
CA LEU A 39 -20.65 -6.73 -15.05
C LEU A 39 -21.06 -5.50 -14.23
N THR A 40 -21.41 -5.68 -12.96
CA THR A 40 -21.79 -4.58 -12.07
C THR A 40 -20.61 -3.65 -11.81
N VAL A 41 -19.44 -4.21 -11.52
CA VAL A 41 -18.20 -3.45 -11.30
C VAL A 41 -17.78 -2.73 -12.59
N PHE A 42 -17.84 -3.42 -13.74
CA PHE A 42 -17.56 -2.81 -15.03
C PHE A 42 -18.49 -1.62 -15.31
N ALA A 43 -19.81 -1.78 -15.12
CA ALA A 43 -20.79 -0.71 -15.32
C ALA A 43 -20.56 0.47 -14.36
N LYS A 44 -20.29 0.22 -13.09
CA LYS A 44 -19.91 1.26 -12.12
C LYS A 44 -18.64 1.99 -12.57
N GLY A 45 -17.64 1.27 -13.05
CA GLY A 45 -16.41 1.86 -13.55
C GLY A 45 -16.58 2.74 -14.78
N LEU A 46 -17.66 2.57 -15.55
CA LEU A 46 -18.02 3.48 -16.65
C LEU A 46 -18.72 4.75 -16.16
N ILE A 47 -19.53 4.65 -15.10
CA ILE A 47 -20.32 5.76 -14.54
C ILE A 47 -19.48 6.62 -13.60
N SER A 48 -18.64 6.00 -12.79
CA SER A 48 -17.81 6.61 -11.75
C SER A 48 -16.40 6.04 -11.81
N PRO A 49 -15.61 6.42 -12.84
CA PRO A 49 -14.24 5.96 -13.01
C PRO A 49 -13.35 6.41 -11.81
N PRO A 50 -12.74 5.49 -11.05
CA PRO A 50 -11.97 5.81 -9.85
C PRO A 50 -10.72 6.65 -10.16
N GLU A 51 -10.16 6.51 -11.36
CA GLU A 51 -9.03 7.32 -11.84
C GLU A 51 -9.35 8.82 -11.94
N LYS A 52 -10.64 9.19 -12.01
CA LYS A 52 -11.09 10.59 -12.01
C LYS A 52 -11.38 11.14 -10.63
N ILE A 53 -11.43 10.29 -9.61
CA ILE A 53 -11.66 10.73 -8.24
C ILE A 53 -10.35 11.33 -7.72
N ALA A 54 -10.41 12.61 -7.36
CA ALA A 54 -9.28 13.37 -6.85
C ALA A 54 -9.58 13.81 -5.41
N PHE A 55 -8.56 13.74 -4.56
CA PHE A 55 -8.58 14.37 -3.24
C PHE A 55 -7.78 15.67 -3.31
N VAL A 56 -8.36 16.76 -2.81
CA VAL A 56 -7.69 18.05 -2.69
C VAL A 56 -7.74 18.46 -1.22
N PRO A 57 -6.60 18.46 -0.51
CA PRO A 57 -6.58 18.82 0.90
C PRO A 57 -7.10 20.25 1.16
N ALA A 58 -7.88 20.44 2.22
CA ALA A 58 -8.56 21.69 2.53
C ALA A 58 -7.60 22.86 2.79
N GLN A 59 -6.42 22.58 3.35
CA GLN A 59 -5.41 23.61 3.59
C GLN A 59 -4.88 24.21 2.28
N GLN A 60 -4.74 23.41 1.22
CA GLN A 60 -4.38 23.92 -0.11
C GLN A 60 -5.49 24.78 -0.71
N GLN A 61 -6.76 24.48 -0.43
CA GLN A 61 -7.87 25.33 -0.86
C GLN A 61 -7.81 26.69 -0.15
N ILE A 62 -7.52 26.70 1.15
CA ILE A 62 -7.35 27.94 1.93
C ILE A 62 -6.14 28.73 1.42
N GLU A 63 -4.99 28.09 1.19
CA GLU A 63 -3.78 28.74 0.67
C GLU A 63 -3.95 29.26 -0.76
N ALA A 64 -4.70 28.55 -1.62
CA ALA A 64 -5.04 29.01 -2.96
C ALA A 64 -6.00 30.22 -2.92
N ILE A 65 -7.00 30.21 -2.03
CA ILE A 65 -7.90 31.35 -1.81
C ILE A 65 -7.12 32.54 -1.24
N VAL A 66 -6.25 32.32 -0.25
CA VAL A 66 -5.40 33.36 0.35
C VAL A 66 -4.42 33.91 -0.69
N SER A 67 -3.78 33.06 -1.49
CA SER A 67 -2.86 33.49 -2.57
C SER A 67 -3.59 34.28 -3.66
N ALA A 68 -4.78 33.84 -4.09
CA ALA A 68 -5.62 34.60 -5.01
C ALA A 68 -6.06 35.95 -4.42
N THR A 69 -6.32 35.99 -3.11
CA THR A 69 -6.67 37.23 -2.39
C THR A 69 -5.46 38.16 -2.22
N LEU A 70 -4.27 37.62 -1.96
CA LEU A 70 -3.02 38.39 -1.83
C LEU A 70 -2.52 38.91 -3.19
N GLN A 71 -2.67 38.11 -4.27
CA GLN A 71 -2.40 38.55 -5.64
C GLN A 71 -3.37 39.65 -6.10
N ALA A 72 -4.61 39.66 -5.60
CA ALA A 72 -5.56 40.75 -5.83
C ALA A 72 -5.22 42.04 -5.05
N VAL A 73 -4.32 41.98 -4.05
CA VAL A 73 -3.99 43.12 -3.17
C VAL A 73 -2.58 43.70 -3.43
N GLN A 74 -1.69 43.01 -4.15
CA GLN A 74 -0.34 43.52 -4.44
C GLN A 74 -0.19 44.02 -5.88
N THR A 75 -0.31 45.33 -6.06
CA THR A 75 0.48 46.09 -7.05
C THR A 75 1.50 46.94 -6.29
N ALA A 76 2.72 46.42 -6.11
CA ALA A 76 3.92 47.22 -5.90
C ALA A 76 5.17 46.37 -6.11
N THR A 77 5.96 46.77 -7.09
CA THR A 77 7.26 46.23 -7.45
C THR A 77 8.32 46.55 -6.39
N THR A 78 9.12 45.55 -6.00
CA THR A 78 10.49 45.80 -5.51
C THR A 78 11.45 44.80 -6.13
N THR A 79 12.50 45.32 -6.76
CA THR A 79 13.61 44.58 -7.35
C THR A 79 14.58 44.13 -6.25
N PRO A 80 15.02 42.86 -6.21
CA PRO A 80 16.08 42.45 -5.29
C PRO A 80 17.46 42.83 -5.84
N THR A 81 18.30 43.40 -4.98
CA THR A 81 19.74 43.64 -5.21
C THR A 81 20.53 42.41 -4.79
N ALA A 82 21.51 42.00 -5.61
CA ALA A 82 22.40 40.89 -5.36
C ALA A 82 23.30 41.13 -4.13
N THR A 83 23.45 40.12 -3.27
CA THR A 83 24.41 40.11 -2.16
C THR A 83 25.61 39.24 -2.52
N ALA A 84 26.81 39.73 -2.23
CA ALA A 84 28.08 39.07 -2.51
C ALA A 84 28.40 37.96 -1.49
N THR A 85 28.98 36.87 -1.97
CA THR A 85 29.50 35.73 -1.18
C THR A 85 30.93 36.00 -0.69
N LEU A 86 31.22 35.64 0.56
CA LEU A 86 32.58 35.57 1.14
C LEU A 86 33.09 34.11 1.13
N PRO A 87 34.41 33.87 0.98
CA PRO A 87 35.00 32.53 1.05
C PRO A 87 35.21 32.05 2.50
N VAL A 88 35.03 30.74 2.72
CA VAL A 88 35.29 30.01 3.97
C VAL A 88 36.69 29.37 3.91
N PRO A 89 37.49 29.32 4.99
CA PRO A 89 38.79 28.65 5.00
C PRO A 89 38.70 27.13 5.22
N ASP A 90 39.57 26.40 4.53
CA ASP A 90 39.80 24.96 4.69
C ASP A 90 40.33 24.60 6.08
N THR A 91 39.76 23.55 6.68
CA THR A 91 40.31 22.87 7.87
C THR A 91 40.65 21.43 7.49
N PRO A 92 41.83 20.89 7.85
CA PRO A 92 42.22 19.54 7.43
C PRO A 92 41.44 18.43 8.15
N GLN A 93 40.94 17.48 7.35
CA GLN A 93 40.22 16.29 7.79
C GLN A 93 41.19 15.20 8.33
N PRO A 94 40.85 14.46 9.40
CA PRO A 94 41.67 13.38 9.92
C PRO A 94 41.73 12.17 8.98
N THR A 95 42.88 11.49 9.03
CA THR A 95 43.27 10.32 8.23
C THR A 95 42.38 9.10 8.49
N ALA A 96 41.93 8.45 7.41
CA ALA A 96 41.13 7.23 7.45
C ALA A 96 41.93 6.04 8.03
N THR A 97 41.32 5.35 8.99
CA THR A 97 41.79 4.04 9.49
C THR A 97 41.46 2.98 8.43
N PRO A 98 42.31 1.98 8.16
CA PRO A 98 42.05 0.97 7.14
C PRO A 98 40.81 0.14 7.48
N THR A 99 39.77 0.31 6.67
CA THR A 99 38.56 -0.54 6.69
C THR A 99 38.91 -1.89 6.08
N LEU A 100 38.55 -2.98 6.77
CA LEU A 100 38.62 -4.33 6.22
C LEU A 100 37.76 -4.38 4.95
N THR A 101 38.36 -4.71 3.81
CA THR A 101 37.63 -4.86 2.55
C THR A 101 36.63 -6.01 2.69
N PRO A 102 35.32 -5.78 2.53
CA PRO A 102 34.32 -6.83 2.63
C PRO A 102 34.61 -7.94 1.63
N THR A 103 34.34 -9.19 1.99
CA THR A 103 34.36 -10.30 1.04
C THR A 103 33.35 -10.00 -0.08
N PRO A 104 33.75 -10.03 -1.36
CA PRO A 104 32.84 -9.75 -2.45
C PRO A 104 31.71 -10.78 -2.49
N LEU A 105 30.47 -10.30 -2.68
CA LEU A 105 29.31 -11.17 -2.82
C LEU A 105 29.43 -12.02 -4.11
N PRO A 106 28.88 -13.25 -4.13
CA PRO A 106 28.76 -14.02 -5.35
C PRO A 106 28.03 -13.24 -6.44
N VAL A 107 28.42 -13.39 -7.70
CA VAL A 107 27.74 -12.75 -8.85
C VAL A 107 26.30 -13.26 -9.00
N LYS A 108 26.05 -14.50 -8.62
CA LYS A 108 24.74 -15.14 -8.64
C LYS A 108 24.51 -15.91 -7.35
N MET A 109 23.31 -15.84 -6.81
CA MET A 109 22.87 -16.64 -5.67
C MET A 109 21.42 -17.09 -5.89
N ALA A 110 21.10 -18.33 -5.50
CA ALA A 110 19.74 -18.84 -5.49
C ALA A 110 19.55 -19.79 -4.30
N LEU A 111 18.82 -19.34 -3.30
CA LEU A 111 18.43 -20.14 -2.15
C LEU A 111 17.50 -21.27 -2.59
N GLN A 112 17.76 -22.46 -2.08
CA GLN A 112 16.95 -23.66 -2.34
C GLN A 112 16.07 -23.96 -1.11
N GLY A 113 14.98 -24.69 -1.32
CA GLY A 113 14.13 -25.19 -0.22
C GLY A 113 12.83 -24.42 0.02
N VAL A 114 12.56 -23.34 -0.72
CA VAL A 114 11.21 -22.74 -0.71
C VAL A 114 10.24 -23.63 -1.48
N ARG A 115 9.13 -23.99 -0.84
CA ARG A 115 8.00 -24.65 -1.50
C ARG A 115 7.11 -23.58 -2.13
N TYR A 116 6.99 -23.61 -3.46
CA TYR A 116 6.12 -22.70 -4.19
C TYR A 116 4.64 -22.94 -3.87
N MET A 117 3.89 -21.85 -3.65
CA MET A 117 2.45 -21.86 -3.41
C MET A 117 1.83 -20.68 -4.15
N ASP A 118 0.99 -20.95 -5.16
CA ASP A 118 0.27 -19.88 -5.85
C ASP A 118 -0.86 -19.30 -4.98
N GLN A 119 -1.58 -18.30 -5.49
CA GLN A 119 -2.85 -17.80 -4.91
C GLN A 119 -4.09 -18.21 -5.75
N HIS A 120 -3.92 -18.98 -6.82
CA HIS A 120 -5.00 -19.34 -7.73
C HIS A 120 -6.14 -20.08 -7.00
N GLY A 121 -7.37 -19.67 -7.32
CA GLY A 121 -8.58 -20.16 -6.66
C GLY A 121 -8.91 -19.48 -5.33
N LEU A 122 -8.06 -18.55 -4.85
CA LEU A 122 -8.27 -17.80 -3.62
C LEU A 122 -8.17 -16.29 -3.89
N TRP A 123 -9.16 -15.53 -3.45
CA TRP A 123 -9.23 -14.10 -3.70
C TRP A 123 -8.36 -13.30 -2.73
N ASN A 124 -7.58 -12.33 -3.24
CA ASN A 124 -6.67 -11.48 -2.45
C ASN A 124 -5.73 -12.26 -1.52
N TYR A 125 -5.22 -13.41 -1.97
CA TYR A 125 -4.43 -14.32 -1.15
C TYR A 125 -2.90 -14.17 -1.30
N CYS A 126 -2.44 -13.04 -1.85
CA CYS A 126 -1.03 -12.80 -2.10
C CYS A 126 -0.19 -12.82 -0.81
N ALA A 127 -0.64 -12.12 0.23
CA ALA A 127 0.08 -12.08 1.51
C ALA A 127 0.14 -13.46 2.21
N PRO A 128 -0.99 -14.18 2.43
CA PRO A 128 -0.94 -15.53 3.00
C PRO A 128 -0.03 -16.49 2.22
N ALA A 129 -0.12 -16.49 0.89
CA ALA A 129 0.65 -17.38 0.03
C ALA A 129 2.15 -17.04 0.07
N ASN A 130 2.54 -15.77 -0.04
CA ASN A 130 3.93 -15.36 0.04
C ASN A 130 4.52 -15.59 1.44
N LEU A 131 3.76 -15.36 2.52
CA LEU A 131 4.23 -15.68 3.86
C LEU A 131 4.47 -17.19 4.03
N ALA A 132 3.55 -18.02 3.54
CA ALA A 132 3.70 -19.47 3.58
C ALA A 132 4.93 -19.95 2.79
N MET A 133 5.19 -19.37 1.62
CA MET A 133 6.41 -19.62 0.86
C MET A 133 7.67 -19.21 1.64
N ALA A 134 7.69 -18.02 2.25
CA ALA A 134 8.83 -17.57 3.05
C ALA A 134 9.08 -18.47 4.28
N LEU A 135 8.02 -18.89 4.97
CA LEU A 135 8.09 -19.82 6.10
C LEU A 135 8.59 -21.20 5.70
N SER A 136 8.23 -21.69 4.51
CA SER A 136 8.63 -23.02 4.04
C SER A 136 10.16 -23.17 3.91
N TYR A 137 10.88 -22.07 3.63
CA TYR A 137 12.34 -22.04 3.63
C TYR A 137 12.94 -22.48 4.98
N TRP A 138 12.27 -22.07 6.07
CA TRP A 138 12.67 -22.36 7.44
C TRP A 138 12.14 -23.70 7.96
N GLY A 139 11.66 -24.57 7.06
CA GLY A 139 11.16 -25.90 7.40
C GLY A 139 9.74 -25.90 8.00
N TRP A 140 9.00 -24.80 7.92
CA TRP A 140 7.60 -24.76 8.33
C TRP A 140 6.72 -25.63 7.42
N GLN A 141 5.87 -26.46 8.04
CA GLN A 141 5.15 -27.56 7.35
C GLN A 141 3.76 -27.18 6.85
N GLY A 142 3.19 -26.05 7.26
CA GLY A 142 1.84 -25.63 6.85
C GLY A 142 1.76 -25.12 5.42
N ASP A 143 0.61 -24.55 5.04
CA ASP A 143 0.39 -23.97 3.71
C ASP A 143 -0.30 -22.60 3.74
N ARG A 144 -0.58 -22.04 2.55
CA ARG A 144 -1.23 -20.74 2.39
C ARG A 144 -2.58 -20.62 3.12
N LEU A 145 -3.32 -21.72 3.33
CA LEU A 145 -4.60 -21.71 4.04
C LEU A 145 -4.38 -21.61 5.56
N ASP A 146 -3.27 -22.10 6.08
CA ASP A 146 -2.94 -21.97 7.51
C ASP A 146 -2.59 -20.53 7.87
N THR A 147 -1.74 -19.88 7.06
CA THR A 147 -1.49 -18.43 7.21
C THR A 147 -2.75 -17.61 6.93
N GLY A 148 -3.56 -18.02 5.95
CA GLY A 148 -4.77 -17.32 5.54
C GLY A 148 -5.87 -17.26 6.61
N LYS A 149 -6.02 -18.31 7.45
CA LYS A 149 -6.98 -18.30 8.57
C LYS A 149 -6.73 -17.15 9.55
N TRP A 150 -5.46 -16.79 9.76
CA TRP A 150 -5.05 -15.71 10.65
C TRP A 150 -5.05 -14.36 9.95
N LEU A 151 -4.37 -14.29 8.80
CA LEU A 151 -4.12 -13.02 8.12
C LEU A 151 -5.34 -12.50 7.35
N LYS A 152 -6.27 -13.36 7.02
CA LYS A 152 -7.42 -13.02 6.19
C LYS A 152 -8.68 -13.70 6.72
N PRO A 153 -9.10 -13.40 7.96
CA PRO A 153 -10.25 -14.04 8.60
C PRO A 153 -11.57 -13.69 7.89
N TYR A 154 -11.58 -12.59 7.13
CA TYR A 154 -12.69 -12.21 6.26
C TYR A 154 -12.36 -12.39 4.76
N ASP A 155 -13.22 -13.11 4.05
CA ASP A 155 -12.97 -13.50 2.66
C ASP A 155 -12.95 -12.33 1.67
N LYS A 156 -13.49 -11.17 2.00
CA LYS A 156 -13.47 -9.99 1.10
C LYS A 156 -12.41 -8.96 1.44
N ASP A 157 -11.62 -9.20 2.48
CA ASP A 157 -10.51 -8.34 2.84
C ASP A 157 -9.57 -8.11 1.63
N LYS A 158 -9.16 -6.86 1.48
CA LYS A 158 -8.43 -6.33 0.32
C LYS A 158 -6.92 -6.35 0.55
N ASN A 159 -6.47 -6.36 1.79
CA ASN A 159 -5.05 -6.23 2.11
C ASN A 159 -4.69 -6.98 3.40
N VAL A 160 -3.42 -7.34 3.52
CA VAL A 160 -2.82 -7.76 4.79
C VAL A 160 -1.58 -6.91 4.97
N MET A 161 -1.43 -6.29 6.13
CA MET A 161 -0.32 -5.41 6.43
C MET A 161 0.94 -6.23 6.82
N PRO A 162 2.15 -5.74 6.53
CA PRO A 162 3.39 -6.44 6.88
C PRO A 162 3.55 -6.75 8.38
N TYR A 163 3.03 -5.90 9.26
CA TYR A 163 3.09 -6.13 10.72
C TYR A 163 2.21 -7.30 11.15
N GLU A 164 1.10 -7.59 10.45
CA GLU A 164 0.23 -8.74 10.74
C GLU A 164 0.93 -10.05 10.36
N MET A 165 1.67 -10.05 9.25
CA MET A 165 2.52 -11.18 8.87
C MET A 165 3.63 -11.40 9.90
N ALA A 166 4.30 -10.35 10.36
CA ALA A 166 5.30 -10.47 11.42
C ALA A 166 4.69 -10.96 12.75
N ALA A 167 3.50 -10.48 13.12
CA ALA A 167 2.78 -10.93 14.30
C ALA A 167 2.46 -12.44 14.21
N TYR A 168 1.92 -12.90 13.08
CA TYR A 168 1.68 -14.33 12.86
C TYR A 168 2.94 -15.16 13.10
N VAL A 169 4.08 -14.76 12.52
CA VAL A 169 5.34 -15.50 12.71
C VAL A 169 5.75 -15.52 14.17
N ASN A 170 5.78 -14.36 14.83
CA ASN A 170 6.26 -14.21 16.19
C ASN A 170 5.33 -14.88 17.23
N GLU A 171 4.03 -15.01 16.94
CA GLU A 171 3.03 -15.53 17.89
C GLU A 171 2.68 -16.99 17.67
N THR A 172 2.84 -17.52 16.45
CA THR A 172 2.34 -18.86 16.08
C THR A 172 3.45 -19.84 15.70
N THR A 173 4.72 -19.41 15.68
CA THR A 173 5.86 -20.25 15.28
C THR A 173 7.04 -20.07 16.24
N ASP A 174 8.03 -20.97 16.15
CA ASP A 174 9.32 -20.83 16.86
C ASP A 174 10.32 -19.89 16.14
N LEU A 175 9.89 -19.24 15.07
CA LEU A 175 10.68 -18.27 14.31
C LEU A 175 10.42 -16.86 14.81
N LYS A 176 11.26 -15.92 14.37
CA LYS A 176 11.10 -14.49 14.58
C LYS A 176 10.92 -13.77 13.26
N ALA A 177 10.20 -12.66 13.30
CA ALA A 177 10.04 -11.77 12.16
C ALA A 177 10.19 -10.30 12.54
N ILE A 178 10.85 -9.53 11.67
CA ILE A 178 10.92 -8.07 11.75
C ILE A 178 10.46 -7.45 10.42
N VAL A 179 9.83 -6.28 10.51
CA VAL A 179 9.48 -5.44 9.36
C VAL A 179 10.43 -4.25 9.31
N ARG A 180 10.95 -3.93 8.13
CA ARG A 180 11.82 -2.77 7.89
C ARG A 180 11.45 -2.12 6.56
N VAL A 181 11.89 -0.89 6.37
CA VAL A 181 11.62 -0.06 5.19
C VAL A 181 12.92 0.49 4.61
N GLY A 182 12.86 1.19 3.48
CA GLY A 182 14.05 1.77 2.86
C GLY A 182 15.08 0.75 2.38
N GLY A 183 14.64 -0.49 2.09
CA GLY A 183 15.51 -1.52 1.55
C GLY A 183 16.11 -1.15 0.21
N ASN A 184 17.28 -1.72 -0.10
CA ASN A 184 17.96 -1.51 -1.37
C ASN A 184 18.51 -2.84 -1.92
N LEU A 185 18.90 -2.82 -3.19
CA LEU A 185 19.35 -4.02 -3.89
C LEU A 185 20.64 -4.63 -3.27
N GLU A 186 21.56 -3.80 -2.78
CA GLU A 186 22.79 -4.28 -2.13
C GLU A 186 22.48 -5.05 -0.85
N LEU A 187 21.59 -4.50 -0.01
CA LEU A 187 21.14 -5.17 1.21
C LEU A 187 20.42 -6.48 0.89
N VAL A 188 19.52 -6.49 -0.10
CA VAL A 188 18.82 -7.71 -0.54
C VAL A 188 19.83 -8.79 -0.96
N LYS A 189 20.81 -8.45 -1.79
CA LYS A 189 21.85 -9.40 -2.21
C LYS A 189 22.66 -9.92 -1.02
N LYS A 190 23.04 -9.03 -0.10
CA LYS A 190 23.77 -9.37 1.12
C LYS A 190 22.98 -10.35 2.00
N LEU A 191 21.68 -10.12 2.18
CA LEU A 191 20.77 -10.98 2.95
C LEU A 191 20.63 -12.35 2.29
N VAL A 192 20.33 -12.38 0.99
CA VAL A 192 20.14 -13.62 0.21
C VAL A 192 21.43 -14.44 0.18
N ALA A 193 22.59 -13.81 -0.04
CA ALA A 193 23.88 -14.49 -0.01
C ALA A 193 24.23 -15.10 1.36
N ASN A 194 23.59 -14.62 2.44
CA ASN A 194 23.75 -15.12 3.80
C ASN A 194 22.60 -16.04 4.26
N GLY A 195 21.72 -16.48 3.35
CA GLY A 195 20.65 -17.42 3.67
C GLY A 195 19.38 -16.78 4.26
N PHE A 196 19.14 -15.51 4.00
CA PHE A 196 17.90 -14.83 4.40
C PHE A 196 17.08 -14.46 3.16
N PRO A 197 16.01 -15.22 2.84
CA PRO A 197 15.01 -14.77 1.88
C PRO A 197 14.37 -13.46 2.34
N VAL A 198 13.99 -12.60 1.40
CA VAL A 198 13.39 -11.29 1.69
C VAL A 198 11.96 -11.28 1.17
N LEU A 199 10.98 -11.23 2.07
CA LEU A 199 9.58 -11.03 1.68
C LEU A 199 9.34 -9.54 1.49
N ALA A 200 8.99 -9.10 0.28
CA ALA A 200 8.82 -7.70 -0.07
C ALA A 200 7.36 -7.37 -0.39
N GLU A 201 6.88 -6.26 0.15
CA GLU A 201 5.63 -5.63 -0.28
C GLU A 201 5.91 -4.73 -1.49
N LYS A 202 5.17 -4.88 -2.59
CA LYS A 202 5.43 -4.15 -3.83
C LYS A 202 4.15 -3.86 -4.59
N GLY A 203 4.16 -2.83 -5.42
CA GLY A 203 3.03 -2.47 -6.27
C GLY A 203 3.23 -2.94 -7.69
N THR A 204 2.33 -3.78 -8.19
CA THR A 204 2.42 -4.40 -9.53
C THR A 204 1.32 -3.88 -10.44
N TRP A 205 1.60 -3.83 -11.75
CA TRP A 205 0.62 -3.50 -12.78
C TRP A 205 0.15 -4.78 -13.45
N ILE A 206 -0.90 -5.36 -12.89
CA ILE A 206 -1.53 -6.58 -13.42
C ILE A 206 -2.98 -6.31 -13.79
N ARG A 207 -3.55 -7.22 -14.57
CA ARG A 207 -4.96 -7.14 -14.94
C ARG A 207 -5.80 -7.41 -13.70
N ASP A 208 -6.66 -6.46 -13.36
CA ASP A 208 -7.70 -6.72 -12.39
C ASP A 208 -8.80 -7.61 -12.98
N PHE A 209 -9.77 -7.97 -12.15
CA PHE A 209 -10.89 -8.84 -12.52
C PHE A 209 -11.85 -8.21 -13.55
N THR A 210 -11.75 -6.90 -13.80
CA THR A 210 -12.46 -6.24 -14.91
C THR A 210 -11.70 -6.36 -16.24
N GLY A 211 -10.50 -6.95 -16.21
CA GLY A 211 -9.60 -7.11 -17.36
C GLY A 211 -8.70 -5.91 -17.61
N VAL A 212 -8.81 -4.86 -16.78
CA VAL A 212 -8.06 -3.61 -16.93
C VAL A 212 -6.73 -3.71 -16.18
N VAL A 213 -5.63 -3.34 -16.84
CA VAL A 213 -4.32 -3.25 -16.17
C VAL A 213 -4.35 -2.03 -15.24
N SER A 214 -4.06 -2.26 -13.97
CA SER A 214 -4.04 -1.20 -12.98
C SER A 214 -3.05 -1.53 -11.85
N TRP A 215 -2.64 -0.49 -11.13
CA TRP A 215 -1.75 -0.66 -9.98
C TRP A 215 -2.48 -1.34 -8.81
N MET A 216 -1.79 -2.30 -8.18
CA MET A 216 -2.26 -2.96 -6.96
C MET A 216 -1.09 -3.41 -6.08
N GLY A 217 -1.32 -3.42 -4.76
CA GLY A 217 -0.43 -4.01 -3.78
C GLY A 217 -0.30 -5.52 -3.97
N HIS A 218 0.90 -6.03 -3.77
CA HIS A 218 1.26 -7.42 -3.96
C HIS A 218 2.49 -7.77 -3.14
N TYR A 219 2.77 -9.06 -3.02
CA TYR A 219 3.94 -9.56 -2.30
C TYR A 219 4.76 -10.51 -3.17
N ALA A 220 6.06 -10.53 -2.93
CA ALA A 220 6.97 -11.50 -3.53
C ALA A 220 8.06 -11.89 -2.52
N VAL A 221 8.51 -13.15 -2.53
CA VAL A 221 9.65 -13.61 -1.74
C VAL A 221 10.89 -13.67 -2.63
N ILE A 222 11.86 -12.80 -2.36
CA ILE A 222 13.14 -12.82 -3.06
C ILE A 222 13.99 -13.96 -2.49
N THR A 223 14.40 -14.86 -3.37
CA THR A 223 15.18 -16.07 -3.03
C THR A 223 16.52 -16.12 -3.75
N GLY A 224 16.77 -15.21 -4.69
CA GLY A 224 18.00 -15.19 -5.45
C GLY A 224 18.21 -13.91 -6.22
N TYR A 225 19.38 -13.79 -6.83
CA TYR A 225 19.76 -12.71 -7.72
C TYR A 225 20.80 -13.21 -8.73
N ASP A 226 20.86 -12.56 -9.89
CA ASP A 226 21.86 -12.80 -10.92
C ASP A 226 22.35 -11.45 -11.47
N ASP A 227 23.58 -11.06 -11.11
CA ASP A 227 24.18 -9.81 -11.58
C ASP A 227 24.62 -9.83 -13.03
N SER A 228 24.71 -11.02 -13.64
CA SER A 228 25.00 -11.13 -15.07
C SER A 228 23.79 -10.78 -15.93
N SER A 229 22.57 -11.10 -15.48
CA SER A 229 21.32 -10.74 -16.16
C SER A 229 20.60 -9.54 -15.54
N GLN A 230 21.06 -9.04 -14.40
CA GLN A 230 20.45 -7.95 -13.62
C GLN A 230 19.02 -8.26 -13.17
N GLU A 231 18.79 -9.48 -12.67
CA GLU A 231 17.48 -9.98 -12.28
C GLU A 231 17.46 -10.56 -10.86
N LEU A 232 16.35 -10.35 -10.15
CA LEU A 232 16.02 -11.08 -8.93
C LEU A 232 15.30 -12.37 -9.28
N ILE A 233 15.54 -13.41 -8.49
CA ILE A 233 14.77 -14.66 -8.50
C ILE A 233 13.74 -14.56 -7.39
N THR A 234 12.45 -14.56 -7.76
CA THR A 234 11.34 -14.38 -6.82
C THR A 234 10.41 -15.57 -6.82
N GLN A 235 9.86 -15.90 -5.65
CA GLN A 235 8.69 -16.76 -5.52
C GLN A 235 7.50 -15.82 -5.37
N ASP A 236 6.62 -15.81 -6.38
CA ASP A 236 5.51 -14.87 -6.46
C ASP A 236 4.22 -15.65 -6.68
N SER A 237 3.27 -15.51 -5.75
CA SER A 237 2.04 -16.29 -5.71
C SER A 237 1.11 -16.07 -6.92
N TYR A 238 1.28 -14.97 -7.66
CA TYR A 238 0.48 -14.66 -8.84
C TYR A 238 1.08 -15.22 -10.14
N PHE A 239 2.39 -15.46 -10.16
CA PHE A 239 3.12 -15.90 -11.36
C PHE A 239 3.47 -17.39 -11.31
N THR A 240 4.76 -17.70 -11.36
CA THR A 240 5.32 -19.05 -11.41
C THR A 240 6.47 -19.16 -10.40
N PRO A 241 6.89 -20.37 -10.02
CA PRO A 241 8.12 -20.54 -9.25
C PRO A 241 9.33 -19.90 -9.96
N ASP A 242 10.29 -19.43 -9.16
CA ASP A 242 11.54 -18.82 -9.63
C ASP A 242 11.34 -17.71 -10.69
N TYR A 243 10.28 -16.92 -10.54
CA TYR A 243 9.94 -15.83 -11.45
C TYR A 243 11.03 -14.77 -11.45
N LEU A 244 11.63 -14.55 -12.61
CA LEU A 244 12.72 -13.59 -12.82
C LEU A 244 12.15 -12.17 -12.96
N VAL A 245 12.68 -11.23 -12.18
CA VAL A 245 12.27 -9.83 -12.20
C VAL A 245 13.49 -8.95 -12.41
N PRO A 246 13.55 -8.15 -13.49
CA PRO A 246 14.63 -7.18 -13.68
C PRO A 246 14.75 -6.22 -12.49
N TYR A 247 15.99 -5.90 -12.10
CA TYR A 247 16.27 -5.03 -10.94
C TYR A 247 15.54 -3.70 -11.00
N GLU A 248 15.58 -3.02 -12.14
CA GLU A 248 14.91 -1.73 -12.34
C GLU A 248 13.39 -1.84 -12.13
N LYS A 249 12.77 -2.87 -12.73
CA LYS A 249 11.34 -3.14 -12.57
C LYS A 249 11.00 -3.39 -11.11
N PHE A 250 11.76 -4.26 -10.43
CA PHE A 250 11.51 -4.57 -9.03
C PHE A 250 11.64 -3.32 -8.14
N LEU A 251 12.71 -2.54 -8.30
CA LEU A 251 12.93 -1.32 -7.51
C LEU A 251 11.81 -0.30 -7.71
N ARG A 252 11.29 -0.16 -8.93
CA ARG A 252 10.13 0.70 -9.21
C ARG A 252 8.85 0.21 -8.53
N GLU A 253 8.58 -1.09 -8.59
CA GLU A 253 7.43 -1.70 -7.90
C GLU A 253 7.57 -1.59 -6.37
N TRP A 254 8.76 -1.82 -5.84
CA TRP A 254 9.06 -1.80 -4.41
C TRP A 254 8.98 -0.40 -3.81
N ARG A 255 9.36 0.64 -4.57
CA ARG A 255 9.21 2.05 -4.18
C ARG A 255 7.79 2.38 -3.77
N SER A 256 6.78 1.83 -4.46
CA SER A 256 5.38 2.17 -4.17
C SER A 256 4.93 1.79 -2.76
N PHE A 257 5.72 0.98 -2.05
CA PHE A 257 5.50 0.54 -0.68
C PHE A 257 6.72 0.84 0.21
N ASN A 258 7.34 2.01 0.04
CA ASN A 258 8.44 2.47 0.90
C ASN A 258 9.61 1.49 1.02
N TYR A 259 9.84 0.68 -0.01
CA TYR A 259 10.83 -0.39 0.02
C TYR A 259 10.68 -1.30 1.24
N THR A 260 9.43 -1.66 1.58
CA THR A 260 9.09 -2.46 2.76
C THR A 260 9.47 -3.91 2.58
N TYR A 261 10.11 -4.50 3.59
CA TYR A 261 10.47 -5.91 3.62
C TYR A 261 10.28 -6.52 5.00
N VAL A 262 9.96 -7.81 4.99
CA VAL A 262 9.85 -8.68 6.17
C VAL A 262 10.97 -9.71 6.12
N LEU A 263 11.70 -9.81 7.22
CA LEU A 263 12.73 -10.83 7.40
C LEU A 263 12.28 -11.81 8.48
N ILE A 264 12.22 -13.08 8.08
CA ILE A 264 11.94 -14.21 8.96
C ILE A 264 13.25 -14.94 9.23
N TYR A 265 13.47 -15.34 10.48
CA TYR A 265 14.71 -15.99 10.89
C TYR A 265 14.50 -16.85 12.14
N SER A 266 15.34 -17.87 12.31
CA SER A 266 15.42 -18.63 13.55
C SER A 266 16.21 -17.87 14.62
N ALA A 267 15.94 -18.12 15.90
CA ALA A 267 16.56 -17.37 17.00
C ALA A 267 18.11 -17.44 17.01
N ASP A 268 18.71 -18.53 16.54
CA ASP A 268 20.17 -18.69 16.42
C ASP A 268 20.79 -17.80 15.32
N LYS A 269 19.99 -17.26 14.41
CA LYS A 269 20.42 -16.39 13.30
C LYS A 269 20.32 -14.90 13.59
N GLU A 270 19.76 -14.51 14.73
CA GLU A 270 19.49 -13.11 15.06
C GLU A 270 20.76 -12.25 15.07
N ALA A 271 21.83 -12.72 15.72
CA ALA A 271 23.08 -11.97 15.80
C ALA A 271 23.73 -11.78 14.42
N GLN A 272 23.62 -12.77 13.52
CA GLN A 272 24.06 -12.64 12.15
C GLN A 272 23.23 -11.58 11.43
N LEU A 273 21.90 -11.66 11.54
CA LEU A 273 21.00 -10.72 10.89
C LEU A 273 21.20 -9.28 11.39
N GLN A 274 21.36 -9.07 12.69
CA GLN A 274 21.76 -7.81 13.32
C GLN A 274 23.02 -7.24 12.67
N SER A 275 24.06 -8.07 12.51
CA SER A 275 25.31 -7.65 11.86
C SER A 275 25.14 -7.34 10.38
N LEU A 276 24.21 -8.00 9.67
CA LEU A 276 23.96 -7.72 8.26
C LEU A 276 23.22 -6.39 8.06
N LEU A 277 22.25 -6.10 8.93
CA LEU A 277 21.48 -4.84 8.92
C LEU A 277 22.28 -3.65 9.46
N GLY A 278 23.20 -3.88 10.41
CA GLY A 278 23.98 -2.80 11.01
C GLY A 278 23.07 -1.80 11.71
N GLU A 279 23.19 -0.52 11.38
CA GLU A 279 22.38 0.55 11.97
C GLU A 279 20.89 0.42 11.63
N GLU A 280 20.54 -0.22 10.50
CA GLU A 280 19.15 -0.51 10.10
C GLU A 280 18.45 -1.52 11.02
N TRP A 281 19.21 -2.17 11.92
CA TRP A 281 18.60 -3.00 12.96
C TRP A 281 17.75 -2.16 13.92
N ASP A 282 18.18 -0.94 14.25
CA ASP A 282 17.36 -0.03 15.05
C ASP A 282 16.20 0.51 14.20
N ALA A 283 14.97 0.34 14.68
CA ALA A 283 13.78 0.70 13.92
C ALA A 283 13.68 2.21 13.69
N THR A 284 14.11 3.03 14.65
CA THR A 284 14.08 4.49 14.51
C THR A 284 15.12 4.97 13.50
N THR A 285 16.35 4.45 13.56
CA THR A 285 17.38 4.73 12.55
C THR A 285 16.92 4.29 11.16
N ASN A 286 16.31 3.11 11.02
CA ASN A 286 15.77 2.63 9.76
C ASN A 286 14.72 3.59 9.17
N LEU A 287 13.78 4.07 9.99
CA LEU A 287 12.76 5.04 9.56
C LEU A 287 13.36 6.39 9.17
N LEU A 288 14.37 6.89 9.90
CA LEU A 288 15.07 8.13 9.57
C LEU A 288 15.81 8.01 8.22
N ASN A 289 16.52 6.90 8.00
CA ASN A 289 17.23 6.63 6.76
C ASN A 289 16.27 6.47 5.57
N ALA A 290 15.15 5.77 5.76
CA ALA A 290 14.09 5.66 4.75
C ALA A 290 13.43 7.01 4.44
N ALA A 291 13.19 7.86 5.44
CA ALA A 291 12.71 9.22 5.23
C ALA A 291 13.70 10.07 4.42
N GLN A 292 15.01 9.90 4.67
CA GLN A 292 16.05 10.57 3.90
C GLN A 292 16.12 10.05 2.45
N LEU A 293 16.03 8.74 2.24
CA LEU A 293 15.94 8.13 0.91
C LEU A 293 14.77 8.73 0.12
N ALA A 294 13.58 8.75 0.70
CA ALA A 294 12.40 9.33 0.08
C ALA A 294 12.60 10.83 -0.26
N SER A 295 13.29 11.57 0.61
CA SER A 295 13.62 12.99 0.38
C SER A 295 14.55 13.20 -0.82
N ASN A 296 15.52 12.31 -1.00
CA ASN A 296 16.41 12.34 -2.15
C ASN A 296 15.63 12.00 -3.44
N GLU A 297 14.75 11.00 -3.39
CA GLU A 297 13.95 10.56 -4.51
C GLU A 297 12.92 11.60 -4.97
N ILE A 298 12.33 12.38 -4.05
CA ILE A 298 11.41 13.48 -4.37
C ILE A 298 12.02 14.45 -5.40
N VAL A 299 13.32 14.73 -5.30
CA VAL A 299 14.03 15.65 -6.20
C VAL A 299 14.48 14.96 -7.50
N ALA A 300 14.70 13.65 -7.44
CA ALA A 300 15.28 12.87 -8.54
C ALA A 300 14.24 12.26 -9.49
N LEU A 301 12.98 12.12 -9.05
CA LEU A 301 11.92 11.42 -9.76
C LEU A 301 10.82 12.37 -10.21
N ASP A 302 10.01 11.91 -11.16
CA ASP A 302 8.83 12.60 -11.66
C ASP A 302 7.59 11.68 -11.68
N GLY A 303 6.44 12.26 -12.01
CA GLY A 303 5.19 11.54 -12.24
C GLY A 303 4.79 10.64 -11.06
N VAL A 304 4.39 9.40 -11.38
CA VAL A 304 3.90 8.45 -10.37
C VAL A 304 5.00 7.99 -9.40
N ASP A 305 6.26 7.99 -9.83
CA ASP A 305 7.37 7.58 -8.97
C ASP A 305 7.70 8.69 -7.95
N GLN A 306 7.57 9.97 -8.34
CA GLN A 306 7.64 11.10 -7.41
C GLN A 306 6.46 11.13 -6.43
N PHE A 307 5.25 10.77 -6.90
CA PHE A 307 4.09 10.58 -6.01
C PHE A 307 4.43 9.59 -4.89
N PHE A 308 4.97 8.42 -5.23
CA PHE A 308 5.35 7.42 -4.23
C PHE A 308 6.49 7.89 -3.33
N ALA A 309 7.47 8.66 -3.84
CA ALA A 309 8.52 9.22 -3.00
C ALA A 309 7.95 10.18 -1.93
N TRP A 310 7.03 11.08 -2.29
CA TRP A 310 6.31 11.92 -1.33
C TRP A 310 5.49 11.11 -0.34
N PHE A 311 4.75 10.11 -0.83
CA PHE A 311 3.94 9.24 -0.01
C PHE A 311 4.80 8.47 1.02
N ASN A 312 5.93 7.92 0.59
CA ASN A 312 6.91 7.24 1.44
C ASN A 312 7.48 8.16 2.50
N ARG A 313 7.84 9.40 2.14
CA ARG A 313 8.30 10.40 3.11
C ARG A 313 7.23 10.63 4.18
N GLY A 314 5.98 10.80 3.78
CA GLY A 314 4.85 10.94 4.71
C GLY A 314 4.70 9.72 5.63
N THR A 315 4.81 8.52 5.07
CA THR A 315 4.70 7.26 5.83
C THR A 315 5.81 7.14 6.88
N ASN A 316 7.07 7.43 6.53
CA ASN A 316 8.17 7.38 7.50
C ASN A 316 8.01 8.43 8.61
N LEU A 317 7.64 9.67 8.27
CA LEU A 317 7.42 10.74 9.26
C LEU A 317 6.25 10.42 10.19
N LYS A 318 5.20 9.76 9.68
CA LYS A 318 4.07 9.27 10.49
C LYS A 318 4.54 8.26 11.52
N GLU A 319 5.37 7.28 11.15
CA GLU A 319 5.91 6.31 12.12
C GLU A 319 6.86 6.97 13.14
N LEU A 320 7.56 8.04 12.73
CA LEU A 320 8.36 8.89 13.62
C LEU A 320 7.52 9.86 14.46
N GLN A 321 6.18 9.81 14.35
CA GLN A 321 5.21 10.69 15.02
C GLN A 321 5.35 12.19 14.68
N ASP A 322 6.08 12.53 13.60
CA ASP A 322 6.04 13.85 13.00
C ASP A 322 4.81 13.97 12.07
N TYR A 323 3.62 14.05 12.69
CA TYR A 323 2.37 14.14 11.95
C TYR A 323 2.24 15.43 11.12
N GLY A 324 2.91 16.51 11.53
CA GLY A 324 2.95 17.77 10.80
C GLY A 324 3.73 17.63 9.49
N GLY A 325 4.97 17.13 9.57
CA GLY A 325 5.78 16.84 8.39
C GLY A 325 5.15 15.77 7.50
N ALA A 326 4.52 14.75 8.09
CA ALA A 326 3.80 13.72 7.35
C ALA A 326 2.62 14.28 6.57
N ALA A 327 1.79 15.14 7.18
CA ALA A 327 0.65 15.76 6.52
C ALA A 327 1.08 16.60 5.31
N LEU A 328 2.14 17.40 5.45
CA LEU A 328 2.69 18.18 4.33
C LEU A 328 3.22 17.29 3.20
N ALA A 329 3.92 16.21 3.53
CA ALA A 329 4.41 15.27 2.52
C ALA A 329 3.25 14.59 1.76
N TYR A 330 2.16 14.24 2.45
CA TYR A 330 0.97 13.70 1.81
C TYR A 330 0.22 14.72 0.97
N ASP A 331 0.15 15.99 1.40
CA ASP A 331 -0.43 17.07 0.59
C ASP A 331 0.30 17.20 -0.76
N GLU A 332 1.64 17.17 -0.75
CA GLU A 332 2.45 17.18 -1.96
C GLU A 332 2.25 15.92 -2.80
N ALA A 333 2.16 14.74 -2.18
CA ALA A 333 1.81 13.52 -2.89
C ALA A 333 0.48 13.69 -3.64
N PHE A 334 -0.59 14.14 -2.98
CA PHE A 334 -1.87 14.33 -3.65
C PHE A 334 -1.87 15.47 -4.69
N THR A 335 -1.04 16.50 -4.53
CA THR A 335 -0.78 17.49 -5.59
C THR A 335 -0.25 16.79 -6.85
N ILE A 336 0.81 15.98 -6.71
CA ILE A 336 1.36 15.23 -7.85
C ILE A 336 0.33 14.27 -8.43
N TYR A 337 -0.39 13.52 -7.58
CA TYR A 337 -1.44 12.58 -8.01
C TYR A 337 -2.46 13.25 -8.93
N ASN A 338 -2.89 14.46 -8.57
CA ASN A 338 -3.89 15.21 -9.34
C ASN A 338 -3.38 15.70 -10.71
N THR A 339 -2.05 15.75 -10.92
CA THR A 339 -1.43 16.05 -12.22
C THR A 339 -1.24 14.82 -13.11
N LEU A 340 -1.31 13.60 -12.55
CA LEU A 340 -1.12 12.37 -13.32
C LEU A 340 -2.24 12.22 -14.37
N PRO A 341 -1.99 11.59 -15.52
CA PRO A 341 -3.05 11.21 -16.45
C PRO A 341 -4.20 10.49 -15.74
N GLU A 342 -5.45 10.83 -16.07
CA GLU A 342 -6.66 10.14 -15.60
C GLU A 342 -6.78 8.74 -16.24
N ASP A 343 -5.80 7.89 -15.96
CA ASP A 343 -5.67 6.53 -16.50
C ASP A 343 -5.44 5.57 -15.33
N ARG A 344 -6.21 4.48 -15.28
CA ARG A 344 -6.08 3.41 -14.26
C ARG A 344 -4.74 2.69 -14.32
N ALA A 345 -4.08 2.70 -15.48
CA ALA A 345 -2.74 2.16 -15.65
C ALA A 345 -1.67 3.11 -15.10
N VAL A 346 -2.01 4.34 -14.71
CA VAL A 346 -1.05 5.32 -14.18
C VAL A 346 -1.37 5.70 -12.74
N ARG A 347 -2.61 6.08 -12.44
CA ARG A 347 -3.02 6.55 -11.11
C ARG A 347 -3.17 5.39 -10.12
N PRO A 348 -2.44 5.38 -8.99
CA PRO A 348 -2.56 4.37 -7.95
C PRO A 348 -3.78 4.63 -7.06
N TYR A 349 -4.98 4.60 -7.63
CA TYR A 349 -6.23 4.99 -6.94
C TYR A 349 -6.59 4.10 -5.73
N ARG A 350 -5.96 2.93 -5.62
CA ARG A 350 -6.14 1.97 -4.52
C ARG A 350 -5.16 2.19 -3.36
N ILE A 351 -4.33 3.23 -3.39
CA ILE A 351 -3.25 3.42 -2.40
C ILE A 351 -3.74 3.33 -0.95
N LEU A 352 -4.93 3.86 -0.66
CA LEU A 352 -5.54 3.83 0.69
C LEU A 352 -6.14 2.47 1.10
N TRP A 353 -6.18 1.50 0.18
CA TRP A 353 -6.51 0.11 0.54
C TRP A 353 -5.32 -0.57 1.21
N TYR A 354 -4.11 -0.07 0.96
CA TYR A 354 -2.88 -0.69 1.43
C TYR A 354 -2.11 0.20 2.42
N GLN A 355 -2.25 1.52 2.33
CA GLN A 355 -1.50 2.47 3.14
C GLN A 355 -2.41 3.53 3.73
N THR A 356 -2.58 3.48 5.05
CA THR A 356 -3.53 4.32 5.81
C THR A 356 -2.88 5.54 6.47
N GLY A 357 -1.57 5.73 6.28
CA GLY A 357 -0.77 6.80 6.90
C GLY A 357 -1.35 8.22 6.78
N PRO A 358 -1.94 8.63 5.63
CA PRO A 358 -2.58 9.94 5.51
C PRO A 358 -3.69 10.20 6.54
N TYR A 359 -4.47 9.18 6.91
CA TYR A 359 -5.53 9.35 7.91
C TYR A 359 -4.97 9.72 9.28
N PHE A 360 -3.91 9.03 9.72
CA PHE A 360 -3.20 9.33 10.97
C PHE A 360 -2.64 10.76 10.93
N ALA A 361 -1.90 11.09 9.88
CA ALA A 361 -1.23 12.38 9.74
C ALA A 361 -2.23 13.54 9.82
N TYR A 362 -3.31 13.50 9.02
CA TYR A 362 -4.32 14.55 9.03
C TYR A 362 -5.12 14.59 10.35
N PHE A 363 -5.46 13.43 10.93
CA PHE A 363 -6.23 13.41 12.18
C PHE A 363 -5.46 14.04 13.34
N TYR A 364 -4.20 13.66 13.54
CA TYR A 364 -3.41 14.12 14.68
C TYR A 364 -2.97 15.58 14.58
N VAL A 365 -3.06 16.21 13.41
CA VAL A 365 -2.89 17.67 13.25
C VAL A 365 -4.22 18.43 13.23
N GLY A 366 -5.34 17.76 13.53
CA GLY A 366 -6.67 18.38 13.64
C GLY A 366 -7.38 18.63 12.31
N ARG A 367 -6.88 18.09 11.19
CA ARG A 367 -7.48 18.22 9.85
C ARG A 367 -8.57 17.18 9.63
N TYR A 368 -9.59 17.20 10.49
CA TYR A 368 -10.67 16.18 10.49
C TYR A 368 -11.50 16.18 9.20
N TYR A 369 -11.72 17.34 8.58
CA TYR A 369 -12.41 17.40 7.28
C TYR A 369 -11.61 16.72 6.17
N ASP A 370 -10.28 16.78 6.21
CA ASP A 370 -9.44 16.06 5.24
C ASP A 370 -9.52 14.56 5.42
N VAL A 371 -9.54 14.07 6.66
CA VAL A 371 -9.77 12.64 6.96
C VAL A 371 -11.15 12.20 6.45
N LEU A 372 -12.20 12.98 6.75
CA LEU A 372 -13.58 12.72 6.30
C LEU A 372 -13.67 12.63 4.77
N ASN A 373 -13.08 13.60 4.08
CA ASN A 373 -13.10 13.68 2.62
C ASN A 373 -12.26 12.58 1.98
N LEU A 374 -11.05 12.34 2.49
CA LEU A 374 -10.15 11.31 1.97
C LEU A 374 -10.76 9.91 2.11
N ALA A 375 -11.32 9.60 3.28
CA ALA A 375 -11.96 8.31 3.51
C ALA A 375 -13.21 8.12 2.64
N THR A 376 -14.00 9.18 2.47
CA THR A 376 -15.16 9.16 1.56
C THR A 376 -14.72 8.93 0.11
N THR A 377 -13.63 9.56 -0.33
CA THR A 377 -13.03 9.36 -1.65
C THR A 377 -12.58 7.91 -1.83
N ALA A 378 -11.87 7.31 -0.87
CA ALA A 378 -11.44 5.92 -0.93
C ALA A 378 -12.62 4.94 -1.04
N ILE A 379 -13.66 5.16 -0.24
CA ILE A 379 -14.89 4.35 -0.24
C ILE A 379 -15.64 4.48 -1.58
N ASN A 380 -15.71 5.68 -2.14
CA ASN A 380 -16.36 5.91 -3.44
C ASN A 380 -15.55 5.35 -4.63
N ALA A 381 -14.23 5.27 -4.50
CA ALA A 381 -13.35 4.69 -5.51
C ALA A 381 -13.42 3.15 -5.57
N ALA A 382 -13.98 2.50 -4.54
CA ALA A 382 -14.24 1.07 -4.56
C ALA A 382 -15.35 0.73 -5.57
N LEU A 383 -14.98 0.07 -6.66
CA LEU A 383 -15.92 -0.34 -7.71
C LEU A 383 -16.85 -1.48 -7.27
N ASP A 384 -16.42 -2.29 -6.30
CA ASP A 384 -17.17 -3.39 -5.72
C ASP A 384 -17.64 -3.10 -4.29
N GLU A 385 -17.71 -4.10 -3.40
CA GLU A 385 -17.95 -3.83 -1.98
C GLU A 385 -16.70 -3.18 -1.36
N PRO A 386 -16.83 -2.02 -0.68
CA PRO A 386 -15.70 -1.35 -0.05
C PRO A 386 -15.30 -2.09 1.24
N ALA A 387 -14.75 -3.30 1.14
CA ALA A 387 -14.15 -4.01 2.27
C ALA A 387 -12.81 -3.37 2.62
N ILE A 388 -12.88 -2.13 3.14
CA ILE A 388 -11.76 -1.27 3.55
C ILE A 388 -12.11 -0.67 4.91
N GLU A 389 -12.15 -1.50 5.94
CA GLU A 389 -12.64 -1.17 7.28
C GLU A 389 -11.93 0.04 7.90
N GLU A 390 -10.63 0.24 7.63
CA GLU A 390 -9.88 1.36 8.16
C GLU A 390 -10.40 2.68 7.61
N SER A 391 -10.85 2.71 6.35
CA SER A 391 -11.45 3.92 5.78
C SER A 391 -12.78 4.25 6.46
N PHE A 392 -13.59 3.25 6.81
CA PHE A 392 -14.80 3.49 7.62
C PHE A 392 -14.44 3.96 9.03
N TYR A 393 -13.51 3.28 9.70
CA TYR A 393 -13.04 3.66 11.03
C TYR A 393 -12.53 5.11 11.07
N TRP A 394 -11.64 5.50 10.15
CA TRP A 394 -11.08 6.84 10.11
C TRP A 394 -12.13 7.91 9.75
N ARG A 395 -13.09 7.59 8.88
CA ARG A 395 -14.24 8.48 8.64
C ARG A 395 -15.09 8.65 9.89
N GLY A 396 -15.29 7.57 10.65
CA GLY A 396 -16.00 7.58 11.93
C GLY A 396 -15.26 8.42 12.99
N MET A 397 -13.94 8.26 13.09
CA MET A 397 -13.08 9.08 13.95
C MET A 397 -13.21 10.56 13.62
N ALA A 398 -13.14 10.92 12.33
CA ALA A 398 -13.32 12.30 11.89
C ALA A 398 -14.71 12.86 12.24
N LYS A 399 -15.77 12.08 11.99
CA LYS A 399 -17.15 12.46 12.36
C LYS A 399 -17.31 12.66 13.87
N LYS A 400 -16.74 11.76 14.69
CA LYS A 400 -16.72 11.87 16.15
C LYS A 400 -16.04 13.17 16.58
N ALA A 401 -14.87 13.48 16.02
CA ALA A 401 -14.13 14.72 16.30
C ALA A 401 -14.88 15.99 15.86
N LEU A 402 -15.68 15.89 14.79
CA LEU A 402 -16.54 16.97 14.27
C LEU A 402 -17.91 17.07 14.98
N GLY A 403 -18.19 16.20 15.96
CA GLY A 403 -19.44 16.19 16.72
C GLY A 403 -20.61 15.40 16.10
N ASP A 404 -20.41 14.74 14.96
CA ASP A 404 -21.39 13.80 14.37
C ASP A 404 -21.24 12.40 14.99
N THR A 405 -21.68 12.26 16.24
CA THR A 405 -21.64 10.98 16.96
C THR A 405 -22.46 9.89 16.28
N SER A 406 -23.63 10.25 15.72
CA SER A 406 -24.50 9.29 15.02
C SER A 406 -23.84 8.70 13.78
N GLY A 407 -23.22 9.55 12.95
CA GLY A 407 -22.52 9.12 11.76
C GLY A 407 -21.23 8.36 12.08
N ALA A 408 -20.56 8.69 13.20
CA ALA A 408 -19.41 7.93 13.68
C ALA A 408 -19.78 6.49 14.05
N ILE A 409 -20.85 6.30 14.85
CA ILE A 409 -21.37 4.97 15.21
C ILE A 409 -21.72 4.15 13.96
N ALA A 410 -22.38 4.77 12.98
CA ALA A 410 -22.72 4.11 11.73
C ALA A 410 -21.48 3.62 10.97
N ASP A 411 -20.42 4.43 10.92
CA ASP A 411 -19.17 4.07 10.28
C ASP A 411 -18.39 2.99 11.05
N PHE A 412 -18.33 3.04 12.38
CA PHE A 412 -17.71 1.97 13.17
C PHE A 412 -18.43 0.63 13.00
N LYS A 413 -19.76 0.64 12.94
CA LYS A 413 -20.54 -0.58 12.62
C LYS A 413 -20.29 -1.09 11.21
N LEU A 414 -20.06 -0.20 10.24
CA LEU A 414 -19.66 -0.61 8.89
C LEU A 414 -18.25 -1.21 8.88
N ALA A 415 -17.31 -0.67 9.64
CA ALA A 415 -16.00 -1.30 9.82
C ALA A 415 -16.14 -2.73 10.35
N LEU A 416 -16.95 -2.94 11.40
CA LEU A 416 -17.22 -4.29 11.95
C LEU A 416 -18.00 -5.22 11.01
N LYS A 417 -18.82 -4.67 10.11
CA LYS A 417 -19.46 -5.49 9.07
C LYS A 417 -18.41 -6.13 8.14
N TYR A 418 -17.32 -5.43 7.86
CA TYR A 418 -16.25 -5.92 6.98
C TYR A 418 -15.16 -6.65 7.75
N HIS A 419 -14.94 -6.32 9.02
CA HIS A 419 -13.99 -7.00 9.88
C HIS A 419 -14.60 -7.12 11.30
N PRO A 420 -15.34 -8.22 11.58
CA PRO A 420 -16.12 -8.39 12.82
C PRO A 420 -15.33 -8.18 14.13
N ASP A 421 -14.05 -8.52 14.14
CA ASP A 421 -13.17 -8.42 15.30
C ASP A 421 -12.20 -7.23 15.21
N PHE A 422 -12.51 -6.21 14.40
CA PHE A 422 -11.67 -5.03 14.25
C PHE A 422 -11.65 -4.17 15.51
N GLU A 423 -10.68 -4.46 16.38
CA GLU A 423 -10.59 -3.89 17.72
C GLU A 423 -10.67 -2.36 17.78
N PRO A 424 -10.02 -1.59 16.88
CA PRO A 424 -10.16 -0.13 16.90
C PRO A 424 -11.62 0.34 16.83
N ALA A 425 -12.47 -0.30 16.03
CA ALA A 425 -13.89 0.05 15.95
C ALA A 425 -14.69 -0.41 17.18
N LEU A 426 -14.37 -1.58 17.75
CA LEU A 426 -14.99 -2.09 18.98
C LEU A 426 -14.72 -1.13 20.15
N VAL A 427 -13.47 -0.69 20.34
CA VAL A 427 -13.10 0.29 21.37
C VAL A 427 -13.91 1.57 21.22
N GLN A 428 -13.98 2.12 20.01
CA GLN A 428 -14.71 3.37 19.77
C GLN A 428 -16.22 3.25 20.03
N LEU A 429 -16.84 2.12 19.69
CA LEU A 429 -18.26 1.88 20.00
C LEU A 429 -18.50 1.75 21.51
N ASN A 430 -17.63 1.01 22.21
CA ASN A 430 -17.71 0.86 23.66
C ASN A 430 -17.54 2.20 24.39
N GLU A 431 -16.58 3.05 23.96
CA GLU A 431 -16.41 4.41 24.49
C GLU A 431 -17.66 5.28 24.31
N LEU A 432 -18.41 5.06 23.22
CA LEU A 432 -19.67 5.75 22.93
C LEU A 432 -20.89 5.10 23.61
N GLY A 433 -20.68 4.06 24.43
CA GLY A 433 -21.76 3.36 25.13
C GLY A 433 -22.63 2.50 24.22
N VAL A 434 -22.13 2.11 23.05
CA VAL A 434 -22.85 1.29 22.06
C VAL A 434 -22.28 -0.12 22.07
N THR A 435 -23.12 -1.11 22.36
CA THR A 435 -22.75 -2.50 22.13
C THR A 435 -22.66 -2.76 20.61
N PRO A 436 -21.54 -3.35 20.13
CA PRO A 436 -21.29 -3.63 18.72
C PRO A 436 -22.46 -4.25 17.96
#